data_AF-A0A8H8RRK2-F1
#
_entry.id   AF-A0A8H8RRK2-F1
#
_cell.length_a   1.000
_cell.length_b   1.000
_cell.length_c   1.000
_cell.angle_alpha   90.00
_cell.angle_beta   90.00
_cell.angle_gamma   90.00
#
_symmetry.space_group_name_H-M   'P 1'
#
loop_
_entity.id
_entity.type
_entity.pdbx_description
1 polymer ?
#
loop_
_entity_poly.entity_id
_entity_poly.type
_entity_poly.pdbx_seq_one_letter_code
_entity_poly.pdbx_strand_id
1 'polypeptide(L)'
;MSGKANGAPAPRKLKILMLHGYTQSGSLFHGKTRSLEKILIKAFPPPPPPPHNKSLPASAFSGTPPISFPPFTLSHFSNTTQRIKEQENSHHSPGVTLIYPTAPILLHPADIPGFDPSTQESRDAYGWWKKSDTSDEYTGLEDGLATIRDAIKDAGGIDGVMGFSQGGCAAALVASLLEPDRPAAFAAHQAAHPDAHALAYPAGWAELQREFGQLKFAVSYSGFYAPGDRYKAFYEPKIRTKVLSVIGSLDSVVGEDRSRGLVERCVGGEGR
;
A
#
# COMPACT_ATOMS: atom_id res chain seq x y z
N MET A 1 -13.08 -45.78 -5.09
CA MET A 1 -12.08 -44.83 -4.55
C MET A 1 -11.74 -43.84 -5.66
N SER A 2 -12.31 -42.64 -5.65
CA SER A 2 -12.05 -41.63 -6.68
C SER A 2 -10.85 -40.79 -6.24
N GLY A 3 -9.75 -40.88 -6.97
CA GLY A 3 -8.53 -40.11 -6.72
C GLY A 3 -8.76 -38.64 -7.06
N LYS A 4 -8.62 -37.76 -6.06
CA LYS A 4 -8.50 -36.32 -6.28
C LYS A 4 -7.21 -36.06 -7.05
N ALA A 5 -7.35 -35.56 -8.28
CA ALA A 5 -6.22 -35.02 -9.03
C ALA A 5 -5.65 -33.81 -8.26
N ASN A 6 -4.42 -33.93 -7.78
CA ASN A 6 -3.65 -32.79 -7.28
C ASN A 6 -3.28 -31.90 -8.48
N GLY A 7 -4.14 -30.92 -8.78
CA GLY A 7 -3.79 -29.84 -9.68
C GLY A 7 -2.61 -29.07 -9.09
N ALA A 8 -1.53 -28.91 -9.85
CA ALA A 8 -0.42 -28.04 -9.48
C ALA A 8 -0.97 -26.63 -9.18
N PRO A 9 -0.50 -25.96 -8.10
CA PRO A 9 -0.98 -24.62 -7.77
C PRO A 9 -0.68 -23.68 -8.95
N ALA A 10 -1.71 -22.96 -9.40
CA ALA A 10 -1.57 -21.98 -10.46
C ALA A 10 -0.48 -20.95 -10.10
N PRO A 11 0.33 -20.47 -11.06
CA PRO A 11 1.39 -19.51 -10.80
C PRO A 11 0.79 -18.25 -10.15
N ARG A 12 1.22 -17.98 -8.92
CA ARG A 12 0.63 -16.97 -8.06
C ARG A 12 1.16 -15.59 -8.42
N LYS A 13 0.26 -14.69 -8.83
CA LYS A 13 0.55 -13.30 -9.18
C LYS A 13 1.16 -12.53 -7.99
N LEU A 14 2.29 -11.85 -8.21
CA LEU A 14 2.91 -10.98 -7.20
C LEU A 14 2.11 -9.68 -7.07
N LYS A 15 1.69 -9.29 -5.86
CA LYS A 15 0.97 -8.02 -5.63
C LYS A 15 1.80 -7.08 -4.77
N ILE A 16 2.07 -5.87 -5.25
CA ILE A 16 2.87 -4.88 -4.53
C ILE A 16 2.09 -3.59 -4.34
N LEU A 17 1.96 -3.16 -3.10
CA LEU A 17 1.40 -1.85 -2.74
C LEU A 17 2.47 -0.76 -2.89
N MET A 18 2.11 0.34 -3.53
CA MET A 18 3.01 1.43 -3.90
C MET A 18 2.58 2.73 -3.22
N LEU A 19 3.31 3.15 -2.18
CA LEU A 19 2.96 4.30 -1.34
C LEU A 19 3.79 5.53 -1.71
N HIS A 20 3.11 6.59 -2.17
CA HIS A 20 3.75 7.82 -2.59
C HIS A 20 4.25 8.69 -1.42
N GLY A 21 5.15 9.63 -1.71
CA GLY A 21 5.65 10.61 -0.73
C GLY A 21 4.66 11.75 -0.48
N TYR A 22 4.98 12.60 0.50
CA TYR A 22 4.20 13.82 0.78
C TYR A 22 4.16 14.73 -0.45
N THR A 23 3.06 15.47 -0.64
CA THR A 23 2.78 16.33 -1.81
C THR A 23 2.72 15.58 -3.15
N GLN A 24 2.34 14.30 -3.14
CA GLN A 24 2.15 13.49 -4.35
C GLN A 24 0.78 12.83 -4.34
N SER A 25 0.41 12.18 -5.44
CA SER A 25 -0.77 11.32 -5.57
C SER A 25 -0.37 9.96 -6.11
N GLY A 26 -1.26 8.97 -6.02
CA GLY A 26 -1.03 7.62 -6.57
C GLY A 26 -0.76 7.65 -8.08
N SER A 27 -1.50 8.48 -8.83
CA SER A 27 -1.34 8.66 -10.27
C SER A 27 0.03 9.26 -10.63
N LEU A 28 0.47 10.30 -9.91
CA LEU A 28 1.78 10.92 -10.09
C LEU A 28 2.91 9.94 -9.75
N PHE A 29 2.78 9.19 -8.65
CA PHE A 29 3.79 8.22 -8.24
C PHE A 29 3.90 7.04 -9.20
N HIS A 30 2.77 6.55 -9.72
CA HIS A 30 2.74 5.59 -10.80
C HIS A 30 3.49 6.10 -12.04
N GLY A 31 3.23 7.36 -12.45
CA GLY A 31 3.96 8.02 -13.55
C GLY A 31 5.48 8.04 -13.34
N LYS A 32 5.93 8.37 -12.12
CA LYS A 32 7.37 8.42 -11.75
C LYS A 32 8.02 7.04 -11.66
N THR A 33 7.25 5.98 -11.44
CA THR A 33 7.75 4.61 -11.24
C THR A 33 7.56 3.69 -12.44
N ARG A 34 7.12 4.21 -13.59
CA ARG A 34 6.92 3.43 -14.84
C ARG A 34 8.13 2.60 -15.27
N SER A 35 9.35 3.12 -15.09
CA SER A 35 10.56 2.37 -15.43
C SER A 35 10.78 1.17 -14.52
N LEU A 36 10.51 1.31 -13.22
CA LEU A 36 10.56 0.22 -12.25
C LEU A 36 9.49 -0.84 -12.57
N GLU A 37 8.26 -0.41 -12.88
CA GLU A 37 7.19 -1.31 -13.30
C GLU A 37 7.59 -2.17 -14.50
N LYS A 38 8.18 -1.57 -15.55
CA LYS A 38 8.67 -2.33 -16.72
C LYS A 38 9.72 -3.38 -16.34
N ILE A 39 10.63 -3.05 -15.42
CA ILE A 39 11.65 -3.99 -14.93
C ILE A 39 10.99 -5.14 -14.15
N LEU A 40 10.03 -4.83 -13.28
CA LEU A 40 9.31 -5.84 -12.50
C LEU A 40 8.48 -6.77 -13.40
N ILE A 41 7.78 -6.23 -14.39
CA ILE A 41 7.02 -7.03 -15.38
C ILE A 41 7.96 -7.96 -16.15
N LYS A 42 9.16 -7.49 -16.52
CA LYS A 42 10.16 -8.32 -17.19
C LYS A 42 10.72 -9.41 -16.28
N ALA A 43 10.93 -9.12 -15.00
CA ALA A 43 11.44 -10.07 -14.01
C ALA A 43 10.39 -11.13 -13.60
N PHE A 44 9.10 -10.78 -13.66
CA PHE A 44 7.98 -11.65 -13.35
C PHE A 44 7.03 -11.75 -14.55
N PRO A 45 7.42 -12.45 -15.63
CA PRO A 45 6.59 -12.59 -16.81
C PRO A 45 5.31 -13.38 -16.51
N PRO A 46 4.22 -13.15 -17.27
CA PRO A 46 3.01 -13.92 -17.11
C PRO A 46 3.20 -15.40 -17.48
N PRO A 47 2.38 -16.31 -16.93
CA PRO A 47 2.35 -17.69 -17.40
C PRO A 47 2.05 -17.74 -18.91
N PRO A 48 2.61 -18.73 -19.62
CA PRO A 48 2.31 -18.92 -21.04
C PRO A 48 0.80 -19.17 -21.23
N PRO A 49 0.21 -18.70 -22.34
CA PRO A 49 -1.18 -18.99 -22.64
C PRO A 49 -1.39 -20.52 -22.70
N PRO A 50 -2.57 -21.02 -22.29
CA PRO A 50 -2.87 -22.43 -22.44
C PRO A 50 -2.76 -22.83 -23.92
N PRO A 51 -2.32 -24.07 -24.21
CA PRO A 51 -2.20 -24.54 -25.58
C PRO A 51 -3.55 -24.39 -26.29
N HIS A 52 -3.53 -23.79 -27.49
CA HIS A 52 -4.70 -23.71 -28.35
C HIS A 52 -5.17 -25.13 -28.69
N ASN A 53 -6.11 -25.65 -27.92
CA ASN A 53 -6.84 -26.82 -28.34
C ASN A 53 -7.69 -26.36 -29.52
N LYS A 54 -7.39 -26.85 -30.72
CA LYS A 54 -8.22 -26.61 -31.91
C LYS A 54 -9.64 -27.09 -31.55
N SER A 55 -10.54 -26.15 -31.25
CA SER A 55 -11.93 -26.47 -30.94
C SER A 55 -12.56 -27.11 -32.17
N LEU A 56 -13.18 -28.26 -31.95
CA LEU A 56 -14.06 -28.95 -32.90
C LEU A 56 -15.10 -27.98 -33.49
N PRO A 57 -15.56 -28.20 -34.74
CA PRO A 57 -16.44 -27.26 -35.42
C PRO A 57 -17.78 -27.11 -34.70
N ALA A 58 -18.23 -25.85 -34.63
CA ALA A 58 -19.50 -25.45 -34.04
C ALA A 58 -20.67 -25.90 -34.92
N SER A 59 -21.38 -26.95 -34.49
CA SER A 59 -22.72 -27.25 -34.97
C SER A 59 -23.55 -27.92 -33.88
N ALA A 60 -24.06 -27.13 -32.94
CA ALA A 60 -25.31 -27.43 -32.23
C ALA A 60 -25.70 -26.22 -31.38
N PHE A 61 -27.02 -25.98 -31.30
CA PHE A 61 -27.74 -24.96 -30.54
C PHE A 61 -28.14 -23.68 -31.30
N SER A 62 -29.06 -23.86 -32.25
CA SER A 62 -30.13 -22.89 -32.51
C SER A 62 -31.23 -23.07 -31.46
N GLY A 63 -31.48 -22.05 -30.65
CA GLY A 63 -32.61 -22.03 -29.71
C GLY A 63 -32.64 -20.71 -28.95
N THR A 64 -33.36 -19.73 -29.48
CA THR A 64 -33.73 -18.50 -28.76
C THR A 64 -34.88 -18.77 -27.80
N PRO A 65 -34.89 -18.13 -26.62
CA PRO A 65 -36.15 -17.70 -26.02
C PRO A 65 -36.15 -16.18 -25.74
N PRO A 66 -37.32 -15.51 -25.78
CA PRO A 66 -37.44 -14.11 -25.46
C PRO A 66 -37.72 -13.93 -23.96
N ILE A 67 -36.95 -13.09 -23.27
CA ILE A 67 -37.38 -12.53 -21.99
C ILE A 67 -37.09 -11.02 -22.01
N SER A 68 -38.17 -10.24 -21.95
CA SER A 68 -38.20 -8.79 -21.83
C SER A 68 -37.96 -8.37 -20.38
N PHE A 69 -37.05 -7.43 -20.13
CA PHE A 69 -36.89 -6.76 -18.84
C PHE A 69 -37.28 -5.27 -18.96
N PRO A 70 -37.99 -4.69 -17.98
CA PRO A 70 -38.36 -3.28 -18.01
C PRO A 70 -37.16 -2.36 -17.69
N PRO A 71 -37.20 -1.09 -18.11
CA PRO A 71 -36.08 -0.15 -17.93
C PRO A 71 -35.99 0.33 -16.48
N PHE A 72 -34.82 0.17 -15.85
CA PHE A 72 -34.47 0.85 -14.60
C PHE A 72 -33.94 2.25 -14.89
N THR A 73 -34.46 3.23 -14.17
CA THR A 73 -34.16 4.65 -14.31
C THR A 73 -32.79 5.00 -13.72
N LEU A 74 -32.02 5.80 -14.46
CA LEU A 74 -30.71 6.33 -14.06
C LEU A 74 -30.87 7.63 -13.27
N SER A 75 -30.59 7.62 -11.97
CA SER A 75 -30.06 8.80 -11.28
C SER A 75 -29.26 8.35 -10.04
N HIS A 76 -28.07 8.94 -9.85
CA HIS A 76 -27.05 8.68 -8.80
C HIS A 76 -25.85 7.77 -9.15
N PHE A 77 -25.25 7.91 -10.34
CA PHE A 77 -24.01 7.20 -10.70
C PHE A 77 -22.87 8.10 -11.21
N SER A 78 -22.66 9.26 -10.57
CA SER A 78 -21.51 10.12 -10.93
C SER A 78 -20.20 9.67 -10.26
N ASN A 79 -20.24 9.35 -8.96
CA ASN A 79 -18.99 9.06 -8.20
C ASN A 79 -18.46 7.63 -8.34
N THR A 80 -19.33 6.65 -8.61
CA THR A 80 -18.92 5.25 -8.80
C THR A 80 -18.18 5.04 -10.12
N THR A 81 -18.57 5.77 -11.16
CA THR A 81 -17.98 5.67 -12.51
C THR A 81 -16.54 6.18 -12.52
N GLN A 82 -16.19 7.13 -11.65
CA GLN A 82 -14.82 7.67 -11.55
C GLN A 82 -13.89 6.67 -10.84
N ARG A 83 -14.35 6.02 -9.76
CA ARG A 83 -13.62 4.90 -9.12
C ARG A 83 -13.41 3.71 -10.05
N ILE A 84 -14.43 3.38 -10.86
CA ILE A 84 -14.33 2.29 -11.84
C ILE A 84 -13.31 2.62 -12.94
N LYS A 85 -13.30 3.85 -13.47
CA LYS A 85 -12.34 4.28 -14.50
C LYS A 85 -10.89 4.35 -14.00
N GLU A 86 -10.67 4.68 -12.73
CA GLU A 86 -9.33 4.64 -12.13
C GLU A 86 -8.83 3.21 -11.88
N GLN A 87 -9.73 2.27 -11.53
CA GLN A 87 -9.40 0.84 -11.45
C GLN A 87 -9.11 0.22 -12.83
N GLU A 88 -9.81 0.65 -13.88
CA GLU A 88 -9.72 0.08 -15.23
C GLU A 88 -8.40 0.41 -15.96
N ASN A 89 -7.66 1.44 -15.52
CA ASN A 89 -6.39 1.84 -16.13
C ASN A 89 -5.15 1.14 -15.54
N SER A 90 -5.35 0.25 -14.56
CA SER A 90 -4.28 -0.61 -14.05
C SER A 90 -3.93 -1.65 -15.12
N HIS A 91 -2.74 -1.52 -15.70
CA HIS A 91 -2.19 -2.48 -16.65
C HIS A 91 -2.01 -3.82 -15.92
N HIS A 92 -3.00 -4.69 -16.02
CA HIS A 92 -3.00 -6.00 -15.39
C HIS A 92 -2.03 -6.94 -16.13
N SER A 93 -0.73 -6.82 -15.87
CA SER A 93 0.23 -7.83 -16.30
C SER A 93 -0.01 -9.11 -15.48
N PRO A 94 -0.10 -10.31 -16.11
CA PRO A 94 -0.46 -11.51 -15.36
C PRO A 94 0.58 -11.99 -14.32
N GLY A 95 1.82 -11.49 -14.35
CA GLY A 95 2.87 -11.87 -13.40
C GLY A 95 3.04 -10.96 -12.16
N VAL A 96 2.77 -9.65 -12.29
CA VAL A 96 2.83 -8.68 -11.18
C VAL A 96 1.71 -7.65 -11.27
N THR A 97 1.07 -7.35 -10.14
CA THR A 97 0.14 -6.21 -9.98
C THR A 97 0.80 -5.17 -9.08
N LEU A 98 0.82 -3.92 -9.53
CA LEU A 98 1.20 -2.77 -8.70
C LEU A 98 -0.05 -1.96 -8.35
N ILE A 99 -0.19 -1.58 -7.08
CA ILE A 99 -1.39 -0.91 -6.55
C ILE A 99 -0.96 0.46 -6.02
N TYR A 100 -1.50 1.54 -6.59
CA TYR A 100 -1.10 2.92 -6.29
C TYR A 100 -2.26 3.71 -5.67
N PRO A 101 -2.57 3.52 -4.37
CA PRO A 101 -3.56 4.35 -3.71
C PRO A 101 -3.07 5.80 -3.60
N THR A 102 -4.02 6.74 -3.58
CA THR A 102 -3.78 8.13 -3.21
C THR A 102 -4.11 8.33 -1.75
N ALA A 103 -3.22 9.04 -1.03
CA ALA A 103 -3.41 9.35 0.38
C ALA A 103 -4.64 10.25 0.62
N PRO A 104 -5.28 10.19 1.80
CA PRO A 104 -6.59 10.81 2.00
C PRO A 104 -6.56 12.32 2.23
N ILE A 105 -5.42 12.87 2.66
CA ILE A 105 -5.35 14.28 3.05
C ILE A 105 -4.92 15.10 1.84
N LEU A 106 -5.87 15.87 1.27
CA LEU A 106 -5.54 16.92 0.31
C LEU A 106 -4.81 18.05 1.05
N LEU A 107 -3.61 18.40 0.60
CA LEU A 107 -2.75 19.39 1.25
C LEU A 107 -3.10 20.79 0.78
N HIS A 108 -3.33 21.69 1.73
CA HIS A 108 -3.40 23.11 1.43
C HIS A 108 -2.00 23.66 1.17
N PRO A 109 -1.87 24.79 0.45
CA PRO A 109 -0.56 25.37 0.21
C PRO A 109 0.25 25.65 1.48
N ALA A 110 -0.42 26.02 2.58
CA ALA A 110 0.21 26.21 3.89
C ALA A 110 0.78 24.91 4.50
N ASP A 111 0.32 23.73 4.05
CA ASP A 111 0.79 22.43 4.51
C ASP A 111 2.05 21.96 3.74
N ILE A 112 2.50 22.71 2.72
CA ILE A 112 3.62 22.33 1.84
C ILE A 112 4.90 23.03 2.31
N PRO A 113 5.94 22.28 2.75
CA PRO A 113 7.22 22.86 3.13
C PRO A 113 7.86 23.67 1.99
N GLY A 114 8.25 24.90 2.27
CA GLY A 114 8.90 25.79 1.30
C GLY A 114 7.95 26.34 0.22
N PHE A 115 6.64 26.34 0.46
CA PHE A 115 5.66 26.91 -0.47
C PHE A 115 5.84 28.43 -0.64
N ASP A 116 5.80 28.87 -1.90
CA ASP A 116 5.73 30.28 -2.27
C ASP A 116 4.26 30.68 -2.56
N PRO A 117 3.66 31.59 -1.77
CA PRO A 117 2.29 32.07 -1.96
C PRO A 117 2.01 32.73 -3.30
N SER A 118 3.05 33.06 -4.10
CA SER A 118 2.89 33.54 -5.48
C SER A 118 2.41 32.45 -6.45
N THR A 119 2.54 31.17 -6.09
CA THR A 119 2.19 30.03 -6.95
C THR A 119 0.78 29.49 -6.65
N GLN A 120 -0.24 30.07 -7.29
CA GLN A 120 -1.66 29.67 -7.14
C GLN A 120 -2.07 28.43 -7.97
N GLU A 121 -1.18 27.46 -8.18
CA GLU A 121 -1.59 26.23 -8.85
C GLU A 121 -2.19 25.25 -7.85
N SER A 122 -3.43 24.84 -8.11
CA SER A 122 -4.07 23.68 -7.47
C SER A 122 -3.21 22.44 -7.76
N ARG A 123 -2.35 22.06 -6.81
CA ARG A 123 -1.53 20.86 -6.93
C ARG A 123 -2.33 19.66 -6.41
N ASP A 124 -2.31 18.59 -7.18
CA ASP A 124 -2.76 17.24 -6.80
C ASP A 124 -1.79 16.67 -5.73
N ALA A 125 -1.78 17.31 -4.57
CA ALA A 125 -0.79 17.14 -3.51
C ALA A 125 -1.46 16.51 -2.29
N TYR A 126 -1.09 15.27 -1.99
CA TYR A 126 -1.66 14.54 -0.86
C TYR A 126 -0.60 14.10 0.14
N GLY A 127 -1.04 13.86 1.36
CA GLY A 127 -0.25 13.29 2.45
C GLY A 127 -1.00 12.15 3.15
N TRP A 128 -0.25 11.16 3.62
CA TRP A 128 -0.76 10.08 4.49
C TRP A 128 -1.08 10.59 5.90
N TRP A 129 -0.34 11.59 6.33
CA TRP A 129 -0.51 12.36 7.55
C TRP A 129 0.18 13.71 7.39
N LYS A 130 -0.13 14.67 8.25
CA LYS A 130 0.61 15.93 8.39
C LYS A 130 1.46 15.88 9.64
N LYS A 131 2.71 16.36 9.58
CA LYS A 131 3.54 16.51 10.78
C LYS A 131 3.12 17.80 11.51
N SER A 132 2.89 17.72 12.81
CA SER A 132 2.67 18.90 13.64
C SER A 132 3.93 19.76 13.73
N ASP A 133 3.75 21.09 13.74
CA ASP A 133 4.85 22.04 13.93
C ASP A 133 5.25 22.20 15.41
N THR A 134 4.36 21.83 16.32
CA THR A 134 4.52 22.05 17.77
C THR A 134 4.71 20.75 18.57
N SER A 135 4.53 19.60 17.92
CA SER A 135 4.70 18.28 18.53
C SER A 135 5.27 17.29 17.50
N ASP A 136 5.74 16.14 17.96
CA ASP A 136 6.15 15.04 17.05
C ASP A 136 4.97 14.24 16.50
N GLU A 137 3.75 14.74 16.64
CA GLU A 137 2.54 14.04 16.24
C GLU A 137 2.26 14.15 14.74
N TYR A 138 1.67 13.08 14.22
CA TYR A 138 1.26 12.88 12.85
C TYR A 138 -0.27 12.96 12.77
N THR A 139 -0.77 14.15 12.49
CA THR A 139 -2.20 14.44 12.36
C THR A 139 -2.77 13.73 11.13
N GLY A 140 -3.83 12.94 11.32
CA GLY A 140 -4.49 12.19 10.26
C GLY A 140 -3.82 10.86 9.90
N LEU A 141 -2.86 10.38 10.70
CA LEU A 141 -2.22 9.09 10.50
C LEU A 141 -3.24 7.94 10.45
N GLU A 142 -4.24 7.98 11.32
CA GLU A 142 -5.29 6.96 11.41
C GLU A 142 -6.09 6.87 10.11
N ASP A 143 -6.43 8.00 9.49
CA ASP A 143 -7.11 8.06 8.20
C ASP A 143 -6.21 7.54 7.07
N GLY A 144 -4.92 7.90 7.10
CA GLY A 144 -3.91 7.37 6.18
C GLY A 144 -3.79 5.86 6.26
N LEU A 145 -3.71 5.31 7.47
CA LEU A 145 -3.65 3.86 7.71
C LEU A 145 -4.96 3.17 7.32
N ALA A 146 -6.12 3.78 7.54
CA ALA A 146 -7.41 3.25 7.09
C ALA A 146 -7.47 3.16 5.55
N THR A 147 -7.01 4.21 4.86
CA THR A 147 -6.95 4.26 3.38
C THR A 147 -6.04 3.16 2.83
N ILE A 148 -4.88 2.96 3.45
CA ILE A 148 -3.94 1.88 3.10
C ILE A 148 -4.56 0.51 3.34
N ARG A 149 -5.17 0.30 4.51
CA ARG A 149 -5.86 -0.96 4.87
C ARG A 149 -6.92 -1.31 3.83
N ASP A 150 -7.74 -0.34 3.44
CA ASP A 150 -8.82 -0.54 2.49
C ASP A 150 -8.26 -0.87 1.09
N ALA A 151 -7.19 -0.21 0.65
CA ALA A 151 -6.50 -0.56 -0.59
C ALA A 151 -5.94 -2.00 -0.59
N ILE A 152 -5.40 -2.47 0.54
CA ILE A 152 -4.92 -3.86 0.68
C ILE A 152 -6.09 -4.84 0.61
N LYS A 153 -7.19 -4.52 1.28
CA LYS A 153 -8.41 -5.35 1.29
C LYS A 153 -9.03 -5.45 -0.10
N ASP A 154 -9.20 -4.32 -0.78
CA ASP A 154 -9.75 -4.24 -2.14
C ASP A 154 -8.88 -4.97 -3.16
N ALA A 155 -7.56 -5.00 -2.94
CA ALA A 155 -6.64 -5.79 -3.74
C ALA A 155 -6.72 -7.30 -3.47
N GLY A 156 -7.44 -7.74 -2.44
CA GLY A 156 -7.46 -9.13 -1.97
C GLY A 156 -6.10 -9.59 -1.46
N GLY A 157 -5.48 -8.77 -0.60
CA GLY A 157 -4.16 -8.99 -0.01
C GLY A 157 -3.00 -8.57 -0.91
N ILE A 158 -1.83 -8.40 -0.31
CA ILE A 158 -0.58 -8.02 -0.97
C ILE A 158 0.59 -8.90 -0.51
N ASP A 159 1.64 -8.99 -1.32
CA ASP A 159 2.86 -9.72 -0.97
C ASP A 159 3.94 -8.84 -0.35
N GLY A 160 3.98 -7.58 -0.77
CA GLY A 160 4.94 -6.62 -0.29
C GLY A 160 4.47 -5.20 -0.52
N VAL A 161 5.18 -4.28 0.10
CA VAL A 161 4.90 -2.85 0.03
C VAL A 161 6.17 -2.11 -0.33
N MET A 162 6.08 -1.11 -1.19
CA MET A 162 7.17 -0.21 -1.53
C MET A 162 6.69 1.22 -1.35
N GLY A 163 7.53 2.08 -0.80
CA GLY A 163 7.18 3.49 -0.68
C GLY A 163 8.35 4.43 -0.69
N PHE A 164 8.05 5.70 -1.00
CA PHE A 164 9.02 6.78 -1.09
C PHE A 164 8.77 7.87 -0.04
N SER A 165 9.82 8.37 0.62
CA SER A 165 9.76 9.45 1.62
C SER A 165 8.72 9.13 2.71
N GLN A 166 7.66 9.93 2.85
CA GLN A 166 6.53 9.61 3.75
C GLN A 166 5.91 8.23 3.47
N GLY A 167 5.76 7.84 2.21
CA GLY A 167 5.33 6.51 1.81
C GLY A 167 6.33 5.42 2.19
N GLY A 168 7.63 5.73 2.28
CA GLY A 168 8.66 4.81 2.76
C GLY A 168 8.58 4.58 4.26
N CYS A 169 8.22 5.61 5.04
CA CYS A 169 7.82 5.45 6.44
C CYS A 169 6.55 4.59 6.54
N ALA A 170 5.52 4.92 5.75
CA ALA A 170 4.25 4.19 5.75
C ALA A 170 4.46 2.71 5.42
N ALA A 171 5.31 2.38 4.44
CA ALA A 171 5.64 1.00 4.08
C ALA A 171 6.18 0.19 5.27
N ALA A 172 7.01 0.78 6.13
CA ALA A 172 7.46 0.14 7.35
C ALA A 172 6.35 -0.03 8.39
N LEU A 173 5.45 0.96 8.53
CA LEU A 173 4.28 0.84 9.40
C LEU A 173 3.35 -0.30 8.94
N VAL A 174 3.08 -0.41 7.64
CA VAL A 174 2.30 -1.54 7.07
C VAL A 174 2.98 -2.87 7.37
N ALA A 175 4.30 -2.96 7.17
CA ALA A 175 5.09 -4.16 7.43
C ALA A 175 5.02 -4.60 8.91
N SER A 176 4.99 -3.64 9.82
CA SER A 176 4.82 -3.84 11.26
C SER A 176 3.40 -4.28 11.63
N LEU A 177 2.38 -3.59 11.13
CA LEU A 177 0.98 -3.86 11.44
C LEU A 177 0.52 -5.23 10.93
N LEU A 178 1.09 -5.76 9.86
CA LEU A 178 0.74 -7.09 9.36
C LEU A 178 1.50 -8.23 10.06
N GLU A 179 2.25 -7.96 11.14
CA GLU A 179 2.84 -9.01 11.97
C GLU A 179 1.83 -9.58 12.98
N PRO A 180 1.78 -10.91 13.18
CA PRO A 180 0.73 -11.57 13.97
C PRO A 180 0.68 -11.17 15.46
N ASP A 181 1.80 -10.74 16.03
CA ASP A 181 1.96 -10.33 17.43
C ASP A 181 1.86 -8.81 17.63
N ARG A 182 1.75 -8.03 16.55
CA ARG A 182 1.69 -6.58 16.64
C ARG A 182 0.51 -6.05 17.47
N PRO A 183 -0.72 -6.60 17.40
CA PRO A 183 -1.82 -6.17 18.26
C PRO A 183 -1.49 -6.25 19.76
N ALA A 184 -0.81 -7.32 20.19
CA ALA A 184 -0.42 -7.51 21.58
C ALA A 184 0.66 -6.51 22.01
N ALA A 185 1.60 -6.18 21.12
CA ALA A 185 2.63 -5.18 21.38
C ALA A 185 2.04 -3.77 21.62
N PHE A 186 1.03 -3.38 20.82
CA PHE A 186 0.30 -2.13 21.03
C PHE A 186 -0.43 -2.10 22.37
N ALA A 187 -1.16 -3.17 22.71
CA ALA A 187 -1.86 -3.27 23.99
C ALA A 187 -0.91 -3.19 25.19
N ALA A 188 0.22 -3.90 25.12
CA ALA A 188 1.24 -3.86 26.17
C ALA A 188 1.89 -2.47 26.31
N HIS A 189 2.19 -1.81 25.19
CA HIS A 189 2.75 -0.46 25.20
C HIS A 189 1.79 0.54 25.84
N GLN A 190 0.51 0.49 25.47
CA GLN A 190 -0.51 1.39 26.01
C GLN A 190 -0.71 1.17 27.51
N ALA A 191 -0.71 -0.08 27.97
CA ALA A 191 -0.81 -0.40 29.39
C ALA A 191 0.41 0.09 30.20
N ALA A 192 1.60 0.07 29.61
CA ALA A 192 2.83 0.53 30.25
C ALA A 192 3.01 2.06 30.24
N HIS A 193 2.32 2.78 29.34
CA HIS A 193 2.49 4.22 29.15
C HIS A 193 1.13 4.95 29.04
N PRO A 194 0.33 5.00 30.12
CA PRO A 194 -1.02 5.60 30.09
C PRO A 194 -1.00 7.10 29.75
N ASP A 195 0.08 7.82 30.08
CA ASP A 195 0.20 9.26 29.89
C ASP A 195 0.87 9.67 28.56
N ALA A 196 1.45 8.72 27.80
CA ALA A 196 2.26 9.01 26.62
C ALA A 196 1.43 9.26 25.34
N HIS A 197 0.11 9.41 25.44
CA HIS A 197 -0.82 9.43 24.31
C HIS A 197 -0.55 8.32 23.29
N ALA A 198 -0.16 7.13 23.79
CA ALA A 198 0.20 5.98 22.97
C ALA A 198 -0.95 5.59 22.05
N LEU A 199 -0.63 5.30 20.79
CA LEU A 199 -1.65 4.89 19.82
C LEU A 199 -2.22 3.52 20.17
N ALA A 200 -3.54 3.40 20.08
CA ALA A 200 -4.18 2.10 20.05
C ALA A 200 -3.85 1.38 18.74
N TYR A 201 -3.96 0.05 18.73
CA TYR A 201 -3.79 -0.72 17.51
C TYR A 201 -4.84 -0.30 16.45
N PRO A 202 -4.43 0.12 15.24
CA PRO A 202 -5.35 0.71 14.27
C PRO A 202 -6.53 -0.21 13.90
N ALA A 203 -7.75 0.34 13.91
CA ALA A 203 -8.97 -0.41 13.68
C ALA A 203 -8.97 -1.15 12.33
N GLY A 204 -9.45 -2.40 12.32
CA GLY A 204 -9.55 -3.23 11.11
C GLY A 204 -8.25 -3.91 10.68
N TRP A 205 -7.10 -3.56 11.26
CA TRP A 205 -5.81 -4.17 10.88
C TRP A 205 -5.64 -5.59 11.43
N ALA A 206 -6.31 -5.94 12.53
CA ALA A 206 -6.23 -7.28 13.11
C ALA A 206 -6.98 -8.28 12.23
N GLU A 207 -8.13 -7.87 11.70
CA GLU A 207 -8.91 -8.60 10.71
C GLU A 207 -8.10 -8.80 9.44
N LEU A 208 -7.52 -7.71 8.92
CA LEU A 208 -6.69 -7.73 7.72
C LEU A 208 -5.49 -8.68 7.86
N GLN A 209 -4.82 -8.64 9.01
CA GLN A 209 -3.69 -9.53 9.32
C GLN A 209 -4.11 -11.00 9.37
N ARG A 210 -5.24 -11.32 10.01
CA ARG A 210 -5.76 -12.70 10.06
C ARG A 210 -6.14 -13.22 8.67
N GLU A 211 -6.65 -12.35 7.80
CA GLU A 211 -7.12 -12.72 6.46
C GLU A 211 -5.97 -12.89 5.47
N PHE A 212 -5.00 -11.97 5.44
CA PHE A 212 -3.96 -11.93 4.41
C PHE A 212 -2.54 -12.27 4.91
N GLY A 213 -2.34 -12.33 6.23
CA GLY A 213 -1.07 -12.71 6.84
C GLY A 213 0.01 -11.63 6.77
N GLN A 214 1.23 -12.04 7.15
CA GLN A 214 2.41 -11.18 7.13
C GLN A 214 2.95 -10.95 5.72
N LEU A 215 3.48 -9.75 5.47
CA LEU A 215 4.17 -9.44 4.22
C LEU A 215 5.46 -10.25 4.06
N LYS A 216 5.82 -10.51 2.81
CA LYS A 216 7.10 -11.16 2.46
C LYS A 216 8.27 -10.19 2.51
N PHE A 217 8.03 -8.93 2.14
CA PHE A 217 9.03 -7.88 2.13
C PHE A 217 8.39 -6.49 2.16
N ALA A 218 9.18 -5.50 2.54
CA ALA A 218 8.91 -4.09 2.35
C ALA A 218 10.15 -3.38 1.79
N VAL A 219 9.94 -2.32 1.01
CA VAL A 219 11.02 -1.47 0.48
C VAL A 219 10.73 -0.02 0.85
N SER A 220 11.71 0.64 1.45
CA SER A 220 11.62 2.01 1.92
C SER A 220 12.67 2.87 1.20
N TYR A 221 12.24 3.67 0.22
CA TYR A 221 13.08 4.64 -0.47
C TYR A 221 13.05 5.99 0.23
N SER A 222 14.20 6.46 0.73
CA SER A 222 14.30 7.69 1.55
C SER A 222 13.25 7.76 2.67
N GLY A 223 12.85 6.61 3.22
CA GLY A 223 11.90 6.55 4.32
C GLY A 223 12.58 6.82 5.66
N PHE A 224 11.76 7.02 6.69
CA PHE A 224 12.19 7.32 8.05
C PHE A 224 11.30 6.60 9.05
N TYR A 225 11.69 6.59 10.33
CA TYR A 225 10.83 6.14 11.41
C TYR A 225 10.07 7.31 12.06
N ALA A 226 8.91 7.02 12.63
CA ALA A 226 8.12 7.95 13.43
C ALA A 226 8.70 8.04 14.86
N PRO A 227 9.17 9.22 15.32
CA PRO A 227 9.83 9.38 16.61
C PRO A 227 8.83 9.55 17.76
N GLY A 228 9.25 9.18 18.98
CA GLY A 228 8.47 9.38 20.21
C GLY A 228 7.68 8.15 20.66
N ASP A 229 7.34 8.13 21.95
CA ASP A 229 6.66 6.99 22.60
C ASP A 229 5.30 6.69 22.00
N ARG A 230 4.63 7.70 21.43
CA ARG A 230 3.36 7.56 20.73
C ARG A 230 3.38 6.48 19.63
N TYR A 231 4.52 6.32 18.94
CA TYR A 231 4.67 5.41 17.80
C TYR A 231 5.53 4.17 18.11
N LYS A 232 6.02 4.04 19.33
CA LYS A 232 7.02 3.02 19.68
C LYS A 232 6.50 1.59 19.51
N ALA A 233 5.20 1.35 19.69
CA ALA A 233 4.56 0.06 19.43
C ALA A 233 4.65 -0.44 17.98
N PHE A 234 4.84 0.46 17.00
CA PHE A 234 5.12 0.06 15.60
C PHE A 234 6.49 -0.59 15.44
N TYR A 235 7.42 -0.32 16.35
CA TYR A 235 8.83 -0.70 16.20
C TYR A 235 9.32 -1.65 17.29
N GLU A 236 8.51 -1.88 18.32
CA GLU A 236 8.82 -2.77 19.42
C GLU A 236 7.72 -3.83 19.59
N PRO A 237 8.05 -5.14 19.47
CA PRO A 237 9.37 -5.69 19.09
C PRO A 237 9.79 -5.24 17.68
N LYS A 238 11.09 -5.32 17.38
CA LYS A 238 11.66 -4.92 16.07
C LYS A 238 10.88 -5.57 14.92
N ILE A 239 10.71 -4.82 13.83
CA ILE A 239 10.00 -5.29 12.63
C ILE A 239 10.75 -6.52 12.06
N ARG A 240 10.07 -7.66 11.99
CA ARG A 240 10.61 -8.93 11.48
C ARG A 240 10.42 -9.09 9.98
N THR A 241 9.38 -8.51 9.41
CA THR A 241 9.19 -8.42 7.95
C THR A 241 10.46 -7.86 7.33
N LYS A 242 10.97 -8.49 6.26
CA LYS A 242 12.24 -8.07 5.63
C LYS A 242 12.08 -6.68 5.00
N VAL A 243 12.78 -5.68 5.54
CA VAL A 243 12.77 -4.31 5.01
C VAL A 243 14.08 -4.02 4.28
N LEU A 244 13.99 -3.61 3.01
CA LEU A 244 15.10 -3.00 2.28
C LEU A 244 14.98 -1.47 2.37
N SER A 245 15.93 -0.82 3.03
CA SER A 245 16.02 0.64 3.06
C SER A 245 16.99 1.13 1.99
N VAL A 246 16.55 2.03 1.11
CA VAL A 246 17.39 2.72 0.12
C VAL A 246 17.56 4.16 0.57
N ILE A 247 18.79 4.51 0.93
CA ILE A 247 19.13 5.78 1.58
C ILE A 247 20.06 6.58 0.66
N GLY A 248 19.69 7.83 0.36
CA GLY A 248 20.55 8.76 -0.35
C GLY A 248 21.44 9.51 0.64
N SER A 249 22.77 9.40 0.52
CA SER A 249 23.71 10.10 1.42
C SER A 249 23.66 11.62 1.32
N LEU A 250 23.12 12.16 0.22
CA LEU A 250 22.96 13.59 -0.02
C LEU A 250 21.49 14.06 0.12
N ASP A 251 20.62 13.25 0.71
CA ASP A 251 19.20 13.60 0.93
C ASP A 251 19.10 14.70 1.99
N SER A 252 18.70 15.90 1.56
CA SER A 252 18.54 17.07 2.43
C SER A 252 17.16 17.16 3.09
N VAL A 253 16.20 16.34 2.66
CA VAL A 253 14.82 16.35 3.17
C VAL A 253 14.67 15.34 4.30
N VAL A 254 15.18 14.13 4.09
CA VAL A 254 15.22 13.08 5.10
C VAL A 254 16.68 12.81 5.43
N GLY A 255 17.17 13.47 6.48
CA GLY A 255 18.54 13.27 6.94
C GLY A 255 18.86 11.79 7.20
N GLU A 256 20.09 11.39 6.88
CA GLU A 256 20.53 9.99 6.89
C GLU A 256 20.26 9.28 8.23
N ASP A 257 20.44 9.99 9.35
CA ASP A 257 20.18 9.46 10.70
C ASP A 257 18.72 9.02 10.90
N ARG A 258 17.75 9.70 10.28
CA ARG A 258 16.33 9.32 10.38
C ARG A 258 16.04 8.05 9.58
N SER A 259 16.68 7.89 8.43
CA SER A 259 16.57 6.67 7.64
C SER A 259 17.31 5.49 8.29
N ARG A 260 18.51 5.74 8.86
CA ARG A 260 19.24 4.74 9.66
C ARG A 260 18.47 4.33 10.91
N GLY A 261 17.83 5.26 11.60
CA GLY A 261 16.97 4.95 12.74
C GLY A 261 15.81 4.01 12.40
N LEU A 262 15.31 4.02 11.15
CA LEU A 262 14.36 3.00 10.68
C LEU A 262 15.04 1.63 10.51
N VAL A 263 16.24 1.58 9.93
CA VAL A 263 17.02 0.34 9.77
C VAL A 263 17.22 -0.34 11.12
N GLU A 264 17.65 0.40 12.14
CA GLU A 264 17.90 -0.12 13.50
C GLU A 264 16.67 -0.74 14.17
N ARG A 265 15.46 -0.34 13.75
CA ARG A 265 14.17 -0.85 14.25
C ARG A 265 13.69 -2.11 13.51
N CYS A 266 14.42 -2.56 12.51
CA CYS A 266 14.19 -3.82 11.81
C CYS A 266 15.15 -4.90 12.32
N VAL A 267 14.69 -6.16 12.35
CA VAL A 267 15.55 -7.29 12.71
C VAL A 267 16.68 -7.44 11.69
N GLY A 268 17.92 -7.58 12.18
CA GLY A 268 19.12 -7.64 11.34
C GLY A 268 19.55 -6.29 10.75
N GLY A 269 18.90 -5.18 11.14
CA GLY A 269 19.32 -3.84 10.81
C GLY A 269 20.51 -3.41 11.67
N GLU A 270 21.70 -3.84 11.28
CA GLU A 270 22.97 -3.30 11.75
C GLU A 270 23.61 -2.56 10.58
N GLY A 271 24.04 -1.32 10.81
CA GLY A 271 24.61 -0.47 9.77
C GLY A 271 25.76 -1.17 9.04
N ARG A 272 25.66 -1.29 7.72
CA ARG A 272 26.78 -1.55 6.83
C ARG A 272 27.18 -0.27 6.12
#